data_AF-A0A7X6UYB2-F1
#
_entry.id   AF-A0A7X6UYB2-F1
#
_cell.length_a   1.000
_cell.length_b   1.000
_cell.length_c   1.000
_cell.angle_alpha   90.00
_cell.angle_beta   90.00
_cell.angle_gamma   90.00
#
_symmetry.space_group_name_H-M   'P 1'
#
loop_
_entity.id
_entity.type
_entity.pdbx_description
1 polymer ?
#
loop_
_entity_poly.entity_id
_entity_poly.type
_entity_poly.pdbx_seq_one_letter_code
_entity_poly.pdbx_strand_id
1 'polypeptide(L)'
;IEGKYAESEILVGQYNPAQARTAIKDKMAPVAKGNLAAFRAGDTHILKLIDSVECVWKDAVEDEYFDDDSPRWYAVETNSAK
;
A
#
# COMPACT_ATOMS: atom_id res chain seq x y z
N ILE A 1 -7.88 6.63 8.89
CA ILE A 1 -9.26 6.15 8.78
C ILE A 1 -9.37 4.90 9.65
N GLU A 2 -10.17 4.95 10.70
CA GLU A 2 -10.67 3.74 11.38
C GLU A 2 -12.16 3.66 11.05
N GLY A 3 -12.60 2.58 10.43
CA GLY A 3 -13.98 2.44 9.96
C GLY A 3 -14.32 0.99 9.66
N LYS A 4 -15.60 0.62 9.84
CA LYS A 4 -16.12 -0.67 9.41
C LYS A 4 -16.36 -0.61 7.90
N TYR A 5 -15.60 -1.38 7.14
CA TYR A 5 -15.88 -1.61 5.73
C TYR A 5 -16.96 -2.71 5.63
N ALA A 6 -18.04 -2.40 4.92
CA ALA A 6 -19.18 -3.31 4.76
C ALA A 6 -18.91 -4.36 3.66
N GLU A 7 -18.00 -4.05 2.74
CA GLU A 7 -17.57 -4.97 1.69
C GLU A 7 -16.42 -5.84 2.18
N SER A 8 -16.38 -7.10 1.73
CA SER A 8 -15.39 -8.08 2.16
C SER A 8 -13.99 -7.81 1.59
N GLU A 9 -13.89 -6.93 0.58
CA GLU A 9 -12.66 -6.68 -0.16
C GLU A 9 -12.49 -5.17 -0.40
N ILE A 10 -11.23 -4.73 -0.41
CA ILE A 10 -10.82 -3.36 -0.75
C ILE A 10 -9.62 -3.42 -1.69
N LEU A 11 -9.50 -2.45 -2.59
CA LEU A 11 -8.35 -2.32 -3.47
C LEU A 11 -7.23 -1.55 -2.76
N VAL A 12 -6.08 -2.20 -2.58
CA VAL A 12 -4.91 -1.61 -1.90
C VAL A 12 -3.67 -1.73 -2.77
N GLY A 13 -3.14 -0.60 -3.22
CA GLY A 13 -1.84 -0.49 -3.83
C GLY A 13 -0.70 -0.68 -2.81
N GLN A 14 0.35 -1.38 -3.23
CA GLN A 14 1.54 -1.67 -2.41
C GLN A 14 2.81 -1.32 -3.17
N TYR A 15 3.74 -0.64 -2.51
CA TYR A 15 5.06 -0.43 -3.08
C TYR A 15 5.81 -1.76 -3.16
N ASN A 16 6.40 -2.07 -4.31
CA ASN A 16 7.28 -3.22 -4.60
C ASN A 16 7.18 -4.37 -3.56
N PRO A 17 6.26 -5.34 -3.74
CA PRO A 17 6.04 -6.41 -2.77
C PRO A 17 7.23 -7.38 -2.66
N ALA A 18 8.17 -7.36 -3.59
CA ALA A 18 9.38 -8.18 -3.55
C ALA A 18 10.52 -7.56 -2.72
N GLN A 19 10.35 -6.33 -2.22
CA GLN A 19 11.39 -5.60 -1.50
C GLN A 19 10.98 -5.30 -0.05
N ALA A 20 11.88 -5.63 0.88
CA ALA A 20 11.72 -5.27 2.28
C ALA A 20 11.61 -3.75 2.43
N ARG A 21 10.70 -3.29 3.28
CA ARG A 21 10.45 -1.84 3.49
C ARG A 21 11.69 -1.09 3.97
N THR A 22 12.52 -1.73 4.79
CA THR A 22 13.79 -1.18 5.28
C THR A 22 14.89 -1.07 4.22
N ALA A 23 14.73 -1.73 3.07
CA ALA A 23 15.71 -1.75 1.98
C ALA A 23 15.39 -0.75 0.86
N ILE A 24 14.34 0.05 0.99
CA ILE A 24 13.94 1.07 0.02
C ILE A 24 14.93 2.25 0.12
N LYS A 25 15.47 2.68 -1.02
CA LYS A 25 16.49 3.75 -1.09
C LYS A 25 16.13 4.89 -2.05
N ASP A 26 15.02 4.76 -2.77
CA ASP A 26 14.54 5.74 -3.72
C ASP A 26 13.64 6.79 -3.03
N LYS A 27 12.90 7.56 -3.84
CA LYS A 27 11.98 8.61 -3.39
C LYS A 27 10.88 8.10 -2.44
N MET A 28 10.61 6.80 -2.37
CA MET A 28 9.63 6.19 -1.46
C MET A 28 10.18 5.88 -0.07
N ALA A 29 11.49 5.87 0.14
CA ALA A 29 12.07 5.65 1.47
C ALA A 29 11.48 6.53 2.59
N PRO A 30 11.14 7.83 2.39
CA PRO A 30 10.48 8.63 3.42
C PRO A 30 9.03 8.22 3.70
N VAL A 31 8.37 7.51 2.79
CA VAL A 31 6.91 7.27 2.84
C VAL A 31 6.60 5.81 3.13
N ALA A 32 7.20 4.88 2.39
CA ALA A 32 6.99 3.45 2.55
C ALA A 32 7.74 2.95 3.79
N LYS A 33 6.97 2.63 4.84
CA LYS A 33 7.46 2.23 6.15
C LYS A 33 6.99 0.82 6.51
N GLY A 34 7.47 0.35 7.67
CA GLY A 34 7.05 -0.88 8.31
C GLY A 34 8.16 -1.93 8.36
N ASN A 35 7.81 -3.08 8.92
CA ASN A 35 8.76 -4.16 9.18
C ASN A 35 8.59 -5.37 8.25
N LEU A 36 7.68 -5.32 7.27
CA LEU A 36 7.45 -6.44 6.36
C LEU A 36 8.67 -6.67 5.46
N ALA A 37 9.20 -7.90 5.52
CA ALA A 37 10.37 -8.31 4.73
C ALA A 37 9.97 -8.82 3.33
N ALA A 38 8.88 -9.57 3.24
CA ALA A 38 8.35 -10.11 1.99
C ALA A 38 6.86 -10.40 2.16
N PHE A 39 6.10 -10.34 1.07
CA PHE A 39 4.71 -10.79 1.04
C PHE A 39 4.67 -12.30 0.80
N ARG A 40 3.83 -13.01 1.57
CA ARG A 40 3.53 -14.43 1.34
C ARG A 40 2.03 -14.65 1.37
N ALA A 41 1.56 -15.60 0.58
CA ALA A 41 0.16 -15.98 0.57
C ALA A 41 -0.23 -16.53 1.95
N GLY A 42 -1.35 -16.05 2.48
CA GLY A 42 -1.86 -16.44 3.81
C GLY A 42 -1.34 -15.59 4.97
N ASP A 43 -0.34 -14.74 4.78
CA ASP A 43 0.15 -13.85 5.84
C ASP A 43 -0.87 -12.75 6.15
N THR A 44 -1.02 -12.43 7.44
CA THR A 44 -1.81 -11.30 7.91
C THR A 44 -0.92 -10.09 8.13
N HIS A 45 -1.39 -8.91 7.71
CA HIS A 45 -0.65 -7.66 7.81
C HIS A 45 -1.47 -6.56 8.49
N ILE A 46 -0.76 -5.64 9.14
CA ILE A 46 -1.33 -4.39 9.65
C ILE A 46 -0.89 -3.27 8.71
N LEU A 47 -1.86 -2.57 8.12
CA LEU A 47 -1.64 -1.56 7.09
C LEU A 47 -2.01 -0.16 7.60
N LYS A 48 -1.20 0.84 7.23
CA LYS A 48 -1.60 2.25 7.27
C LYS A 48 -1.86 2.72 5.85
N LEU A 49 -3.11 3.14 5.60
CA LEU A 49 -3.60 3.49 4.27
C LEU A 49 -3.76 5.00 4.10
N ILE A 50 -3.59 5.46 2.87
CA ILE A 50 -3.95 6.79 2.38
C ILE A 50 -4.86 6.64 1.15
N ASP A 51 -5.58 7.70 0.81
CA ASP A 51 -6.66 7.70 -0.18
C ASP A 51 -6.18 7.55 -1.64
N SER A 52 -4.90 7.85 -1.93
CA SER A 52 -4.31 7.66 -3.26
C SER A 52 -2.79 7.71 -3.23
N VAL A 53 -2.15 7.02 -4.19
CA VAL A 53 -0.70 7.12 -4.43
C VAL A 53 -0.28 8.55 -4.82
N GLU A 54 -1.18 9.32 -5.43
CA GLU A 54 -0.95 10.72 -5.86
C GLU A 54 -0.70 11.68 -4.69
N CYS A 55 -1.12 11.31 -3.48
CA CYS A 55 -0.74 12.05 -2.26
C CYS A 55 0.78 12.05 -2.04
N VAL A 56 1.48 11.07 -2.62
CA VAL A 56 2.91 10.81 -2.43
C VAL A 56 3.71 10.98 -3.71
N TRP A 57 3.22 10.38 -4.80
CA TRP A 57 3.87 10.38 -6.09
C TRP A 57 3.33 11.55 -6.91
N LYS A 58 4.21 12.50 -7.22
CA LYS A 58 3.88 13.72 -7.97
C LYS A 58 4.31 13.67 -9.43
N ASP A 59 5.07 12.65 -9.80
CA ASP A 59 5.41 12.36 -11.19
C ASP A 59 4.20 11.66 -11.86
N ALA A 60 4.21 11.55 -13.19
CA ALA A 60 3.13 10.86 -13.91
C ALA A 60 3.01 9.40 -13.42
N VAL A 61 1.77 8.98 -13.11
CA VAL A 61 1.42 7.62 -12.72
C VAL A 61 0.64 7.01 -13.89
N GLU A 62 1.06 5.84 -14.36
CA GLU A 62 0.25 5.03 -15.26
C GLU A 62 -0.74 4.23 -14.42
N ASP A 63 -2.03 4.46 -14.67
CA ASP A 63 -3.13 3.76 -14.02
C ASP A 63 -3.84 2.85 -15.02
N GLU A 64 -3.61 1.55 -14.92
CA GLU A 64 -4.25 0.54 -15.78
C GLU A 64 -5.72 0.29 -15.43
N TYR A 65 -6.21 0.85 -14.32
CA TYR A 65 -7.58 0.65 -13.84
C TYR A 65 -8.45 1.90 -14.05
N PHE A 66 -8.09 2.81 -14.96
CA PHE A 66 -8.77 4.11 -15.12
C PHE A 66 -10.30 4.05 -15.34
N ASP A 67 -10.88 2.88 -15.62
CA ASP A 67 -12.30 2.60 -15.81
C ASP A 67 -13.01 2.00 -14.56
N ASP A 68 -12.31 1.79 -13.45
CA ASP A 68 -12.85 1.27 -12.18
C ASP A 68 -13.04 2.40 -11.14
N ASP A 69 -14.30 2.71 -10.81
CA ASP A 69 -14.67 3.75 -9.85
C ASP A 69 -14.58 3.31 -8.37
N SER A 70 -14.12 2.09 -8.08
CA SER A 70 -14.01 1.58 -6.71
C SER A 70 -13.02 2.41 -5.87
N PRO A 71 -13.28 2.61 -4.56
CA PRO A 71 -12.33 3.28 -3.68
C PRO A 71 -10.98 2.55 -3.65
N ARG A 72 -9.92 3.28 -3.95
CA ARG A 72 -8.55 2.74 -3.92
C ARG A 72 -7.79 3.34 -2.75
N TRP A 73 -6.95 2.51 -2.18
CA TRP A 73 -6.09 2.90 -1.07
C TRP A 73 -4.66 2.60 -1.42
N TYR A 74 -3.74 3.34 -0.84
CA TYR A 74 -2.31 3.06 -0.95
C TYR A 74 -1.72 2.82 0.43
N ALA A 75 -1.00 1.70 0.59
CA ALA A 75 -0.35 1.39 1.84
C ALA A 75 0.98 2.15 1.95
N VAL A 76 1.06 3.04 2.94
CA VAL A 76 2.30 3.75 3.29
C VAL A 76 3.07 3.06 4.40
N GLU A 77 2.40 2.25 5.22
CA GLU A 77 3.07 1.43 6.23
C GLU A 77 2.52 0.01 6.17
N THR A 78 3.40 -0.97 6.16
CA THR A 78 3.03 -2.39 6.16
C THR A 78 3.86 -3.15 7.17
N ASN A 79 3.18 -3.65 8.20
CA ASN A 79 3.78 -4.45 9.24
C ASN A 79 3.24 -5.88 9.17
N SER A 80 4.10 -6.86 9.45
CA SER A 80 3.65 -8.22 9.71
C SER A 80 2.78 -8.21 10.97
N ALA A 81 1.58 -8.79 10.89
CA ALA A 81 0.82 -9.11 12.08
C ALA A 81 1.53 -10.30 12.74
N LYS A 82 2.12 -10.08 13.92
CA LYS A 82 2.75 -11.15 14.69
C LYS A 82 1.76 -12.29 14.97
#